data_AF-A0A0B7MFG6-F1
#
_entry.id   AF-A0A0B7MFG6-F1
#
_cell.length_a   1.000
_cell.length_b   1.000
_cell.length_c   1.000
_cell.angle_alpha   90.00
_cell.angle_beta   90.00
_cell.angle_gamma   90.00
#
_symmetry.space_group_name_H-M   'P 1'
#
loop_
_entity.id
_entity.type
_entity.pdbx_description
1 polymer ?
#
loop_
_entity_poly.entity_id
_entity_poly.type
_entity_poly.pdbx_seq_one_letter_code
_entity_poly.pdbx_strand_id
1 'polypeptide(L)'
;MDDKKLRKKYKFFQWFTVLLFCILIMRLVTLQLLETSIYRTKAEQNQFRLLPIHAPRGDITDCNGKVLAANKIVNTVSLVRQQTGTEAMEQTIENLAMLLK
;
A
#
# COMPACT_ATOMS: atom_id res chain seq x y z
N MET A 1 -47.78 27.20 -25.65
CA MET A 1 -46.82 27.06 -26.78
C MET A 1 -45.41 26.75 -26.25
N ASP A 2 -45.32 26.13 -25.07
CA ASP A 2 -44.16 26.24 -24.17
C ASP A 2 -43.40 24.92 -24.03
N ASP A 3 -44.07 23.78 -24.24
CA ASP A 3 -43.47 22.44 -24.18
C ASP A 3 -42.40 22.20 -25.24
N LYS A 4 -42.56 22.81 -26.42
CA LYS A 4 -41.56 22.72 -27.51
C LYS A 4 -40.28 23.46 -27.15
N LYS A 5 -40.37 24.60 -26.44
CA LYS A 5 -39.20 25.37 -25.98
C LYS A 5 -38.47 24.65 -24.86
N LEU A 6 -39.21 24.07 -23.91
CA LEU A 6 -38.64 23.27 -22.80
C LEU A 6 -37.91 22.02 -23.32
N ARG A 7 -38.51 21.28 -24.26
CA ARG A 7 -37.86 20.10 -24.85
C ARG A 7 -36.58 20.42 -25.62
N LYS A 8 -36.54 21.58 -26.30
CA LYS A 8 -35.33 22.03 -27.01
C LYS A 8 -34.20 22.40 -26.03
N LYS A 9 -34.53 23.07 -24.92
CA LYS A 9 -33.57 23.38 -23.84
C LYS A 9 -33.06 22.11 -23.15
N TYR A 10 -33.94 21.16 -22.85
CA TYR A 10 -33.54 19.88 -22.25
C TYR A 10 -32.64 19.06 -23.17
N LYS A 11 -32.97 18.97 -24.47
CA LYS A 11 -32.10 18.30 -25.46
C LYS A 11 -30.74 19.00 -25.61
N PHE A 12 -30.72 20.33 -25.54
CA PHE A 12 -29.46 21.08 -25.53
C PHE A 12 -28.61 20.76 -24.29
N PHE A 13 -29.23 20.77 -23.11
CA PHE A 13 -28.54 20.41 -21.87
C PHE A 13 -28.03 18.97 -21.91
N GLN A 14 -28.84 18.03 -22.38
CA GLN A 14 -28.45 16.63 -22.54
C GLN A 14 -27.25 16.48 -23.50
N TRP A 15 -27.25 17.16 -24.64
CA TRP A 15 -26.13 17.11 -25.58
C TRP A 15 -24.87 17.74 -25.00
N PHE A 16 -25.01 18.84 -24.25
CA PHE A 16 -23.92 19.48 -23.53
C PHE A 16 -23.31 18.55 -22.46
N THR A 17 -24.16 17.85 -21.69
CA THR A 17 -23.71 16.85 -20.71
C THR A 17 -22.95 15.71 -21.40
N VAL A 18 -23.47 15.18 -22.51
CA VAL A 18 -22.78 14.13 -23.28
C VAL A 18 -21.43 14.62 -23.78
N LEU A 19 -21.33 15.85 -24.29
CA LEU A 19 -20.08 16.44 -24.75
C LEU A 19 -19.04 16.53 -23.62
N LEU A 20 -19.44 16.96 -22.42
CA LEU A 20 -18.57 16.99 -21.24
C LEU A 20 -18.04 15.60 -20.89
N PHE A 21 -18.89 14.59 -20.88
CA PHE A 21 -18.47 13.21 -20.64
C PHE A 21 -17.54 12.70 -21.74
N CYS A 22 -17.77 13.04 -23.01
CA CYS A 22 -16.86 12.69 -24.10
C CYS A 22 -15.46 13.29 -23.88
N ILE A 23 -15.36 14.54 -23.43
CA ILE A 23 -14.07 15.17 -23.10
C ILE A 23 -13.36 14.42 -21.96
N LEU A 24 -14.10 14.06 -20.91
CA LEU A 24 -13.56 13.30 -19.78
C LEU A 24 -13.07 11.91 -20.21
N ILE A 25 -13.83 11.21 -21.05
CA ILE A 25 -13.43 9.91 -21.61
C ILE A 25 -12.17 10.08 -22.46
N MET A 26 -12.11 11.10 -23.31
CA MET A 26 -10.92 11.36 -24.12
C MET A 26 -9.69 11.61 -23.23
N ARG A 27 -9.84 12.41 -22.16
CA ARG A 27 -8.77 12.63 -21.18
C ARG A 27 -8.36 11.34 -20.48
N LEU A 28 -9.32 10.50 -20.08
CA LEU A 28 -9.06 9.22 -19.46
C LEU A 28 -8.27 8.28 -20.38
N VAL A 29 -8.68 8.20 -21.65
CA VAL A 29 -8.00 7.44 -22.71
C VAL A 29 -6.58 7.96 -22.90
N THR A 30 -6.35 9.29 -22.88
CA THR A 30 -4.97 9.82 -22.98
C THR A 30 -4.08 9.37 -21.83
N LEU A 31 -4.57 9.41 -20.59
CA LEU A 31 -3.82 8.92 -19.43
C LEU A 31 -3.59 7.40 -19.48
N GLN A 32 -4.55 6.65 -20.02
CA GLN A 32 -4.50 5.19 -20.09
C GLN A 32 -3.67 4.64 -21.26
N LEU A 33 -3.51 5.37 -22.37
CA LEU A 33 -2.77 4.92 -23.58
C LEU A 33 -1.44 5.63 -23.82
N LEU A 34 -1.33 6.95 -23.55
CA LEU A 34 -0.08 7.67 -23.76
C LEU A 34 0.83 7.61 -22.53
N GLU A 35 0.25 7.74 -21.33
CA GLU A 35 1.02 7.77 -20.09
C GLU A 35 1.12 6.39 -19.41
N THR A 36 0.62 5.33 -20.06
CA THR A 36 0.63 3.96 -19.51
C THR A 36 2.02 3.52 -19.10
N SER A 37 3.03 3.80 -19.93
CA SER A 37 4.41 3.41 -19.66
C SER A 37 4.95 4.09 -18.41
N ILE A 38 4.67 5.39 -18.24
CA ILE A 38 5.12 6.19 -17.09
C ILE A 38 4.45 5.69 -15.80
N TYR A 39 3.14 5.48 -15.83
CA TYR A 39 2.41 5.00 -14.66
C TYR A 39 2.72 3.54 -14.34
N ARG A 40 2.99 2.71 -15.35
CA ARG A 40 3.42 1.33 -15.16
C ARG A 40 4.80 1.24 -14.54
N THR A 41 5.77 2.03 -15.03
CA THR A 41 7.11 2.09 -14.41
C THR A 41 7.05 2.60 -12.97
N LYS A 42 6.24 3.64 -12.68
CA LYS A 42 6.05 4.11 -11.30
C LYS A 42 5.41 3.05 -10.39
N ALA A 43 4.44 2.30 -10.90
CA ALA A 43 3.81 1.22 -10.16
C ALA A 43 4.80 0.06 -9.91
N GLU A 44 5.59 -0.33 -10.90
CA GLU A 44 6.63 -1.36 -10.78
C GLU A 44 7.74 -0.93 -9.79
N GLN A 45 8.18 0.33 -9.84
CA GLN A 45 9.14 0.87 -8.86
C GLN A 45 8.57 0.88 -7.44
N ASN A 46 7.28 1.16 -7.27
CA ASN A 46 6.63 1.08 -5.97
C ASN A 46 6.42 -0.36 -5.48
N GLN A 47 6.43 -1.35 -6.38
CA GLN A 47 6.35 -2.77 -6.02
C GLN A 47 7.66 -3.28 -5.41
N PHE A 48 8.81 -2.86 -5.94
CA PHE A 48 10.11 -3.29 -5.46
C PHE A 48 10.66 -2.31 -4.43
N ARG A 49 10.34 -2.54 -3.15
CA ARG A 49 11.04 -1.87 -2.05
C ARG A 49 12.38 -2.56 -1.82
N LEU A 50 13.48 -1.88 -2.18
CA LEU A 50 14.83 -2.32 -1.81
C LEU A 50 14.95 -2.28 -0.27
N LEU A 51 14.96 -3.45 0.35
CA LEU A 51 15.28 -3.63 1.77
C LEU A 51 16.78 -3.91 1.86
N PRO A 52 17.62 -2.94 2.24
CA PRO A 52 19.04 -3.21 2.42
C PRO A 52 19.20 -4.21 3.58
N ILE A 53 19.84 -5.34 3.29
CA ILE A 53 20.28 -6.27 4.33
C ILE A 53 21.55 -5.73 4.96
N HIS A 54 21.49 -5.36 6.24
CA HIS A 54 22.67 -4.94 6.97
C HIS A 54 23.58 -6.15 7.22
N ALA A 55 24.87 -6.01 6.90
CA ALA A 55 25.85 -7.03 7.23
C ALA A 55 25.92 -7.22 8.76
N PRO A 56 26.06 -8.47 9.26
CA PRO A 56 26.28 -8.72 10.67
C PRO A 56 27.59 -8.07 11.12
N ARG A 57 27.63 -7.60 12.37
CA ARG A 57 28.88 -7.10 12.98
C ARG A 57 29.81 -8.27 13.25
N GLY A 58 31.11 -8.04 13.09
CA GLY A 58 32.13 -8.99 13.54
C GLY A 58 32.15 -9.12 15.07
N ASP A 59 32.63 -10.25 15.55
CA ASP A 59 32.79 -10.50 16.98
C ASP A 59 33.95 -9.67 17.53
N ILE A 60 33.73 -9.05 18.69
CA ILE A 60 34.75 -8.26 19.40
C ILE A 60 35.50 -9.21 20.33
N THR A 61 36.79 -9.39 20.10
CA THR A 61 37.68 -10.24 20.91
C THR A 61 38.70 -9.43 21.70
N ASP A 62 39.02 -9.89 22.91
CA ASP A 62 40.16 -9.40 23.70
C ASP A 62 41.50 -9.87 23.08
N CYS A 63 42.63 -9.34 23.57
CA CYS A 63 43.99 -9.71 23.13
C CYS A 63 44.31 -11.21 23.29
N ASN A 64 43.60 -11.91 24.18
CA ASN A 64 43.70 -13.36 24.39
C ASN A 64 42.72 -14.17 23.51
N GLY A 65 42.05 -13.54 22.54
CA GLY A 65 41.09 -14.20 21.65
C GLY A 65 39.72 -14.52 22.29
N LYS A 66 39.46 -14.02 23.51
CA LYS A 66 38.17 -14.22 24.19
C LYS A 66 37.12 -13.26 23.62
N VAL A 67 36.00 -13.79 23.14
CA VAL A 67 34.87 -13.00 22.63
C VAL A 67 34.21 -12.23 23.77
N LEU A 68 34.14 -10.90 23.64
CA LEU A 68 33.49 -9.96 24.57
C LEU A 68 32.09 -9.56 24.10
N ALA A 69 31.88 -9.47 22.79
CA ALA A 69 30.57 -9.19 22.20
C ALA A 69 30.42 -9.90 20.85
N ALA A 70 29.28 -10.54 20.64
CA ALA A 70 28.93 -11.26 19.43
C ALA A 70 27.52 -10.91 18.96
N ASN A 71 27.24 -11.14 17.68
CA ASN A 71 25.89 -11.03 17.15
C ASN A 71 25.07 -12.28 17.48
N LYS A 72 23.82 -12.11 17.92
CA LYS A 72 22.87 -13.21 18.14
C LYS A 72 21.56 -12.95 17.42
N ILE A 73 21.04 -13.96 16.73
CA ILE A 73 19.71 -13.89 16.12
C ILE A 73 18.68 -14.03 17.25
N VAL A 74 17.77 -13.07 17.35
CA VAL A 74 16.66 -13.09 18.32
C VAL A 74 15.33 -13.11 17.57
N ASN A 75 14.43 -13.99 17.99
CA ASN A 75 13.08 -14.05 17.45
C ASN A 75 12.17 -13.19 18.34
N THR A 76 11.58 -12.14 17.77
CA THR A 76 10.64 -11.25 18.48
C THR A 76 9.26 -11.40 17.89
N VAL A 77 8.28 -11.72 18.73
CA VAL A 77 6.86 -11.76 18.36
C VAL A 77 6.23 -10.43 18.77
N SER A 78 5.53 -9.77 17.84
CA SER A 78 4.81 -8.52 18.09
C SER A 78 3.33 -8.69 17.78
N LEU A 79 2.47 -8.20 18.67
CA LEU A 79 1.01 -8.23 18.51
C LEU A 79 0.49 -6.81 18.32
N VAL A 80 -0.33 -6.60 17.28
CA VAL A 80 -0.92 -5.28 16.96
C VAL A 80 -2.40 -5.30 17.31
N ARG A 81 -2.78 -4.56 18.37
CA ARG A 81 -4.15 -4.51 18.93
C ARG A 81 -5.23 -4.13 17.89
N GLN A 82 -4.88 -3.42 16.84
CA GLN A 82 -5.87 -2.96 15.83
C GLN A 82 -6.38 -4.08 14.91
N GLN A 83 -5.72 -5.24 14.87
CA GLN A 83 -6.08 -6.36 14.01
C GLN A 83 -6.96 -7.42 14.70
N THR A 84 -7.22 -7.27 16.01
CA THR A 84 -7.94 -8.25 16.83
C THR A 84 -8.88 -7.57 17.82
N GLY A 85 -10.10 -8.08 17.97
CA GLY A 85 -11.03 -7.63 19.01
C GLY A 85 -10.45 -7.84 20.41
N THR A 86 -10.86 -7.02 21.38
CA THR A 86 -10.29 -7.01 22.74
C THR A 86 -10.31 -8.39 23.42
N GLU A 87 -11.38 -9.17 23.24
CA GLU A 87 -11.53 -10.52 23.83
C GLU A 87 -10.64 -11.57 23.15
N ALA A 88 -10.48 -11.49 21.82
CA ALA A 88 -9.63 -12.41 21.06
C ALA A 88 -8.13 -12.18 21.36
N MET A 89 -7.77 -10.97 21.78
CA MET A 89 -6.39 -10.60 22.11
C MET A 89 -5.91 -11.29 23.39
N GLU A 90 -6.73 -11.35 24.44
CA GLU A 90 -6.37 -12.02 25.69
C GLU A 90 -6.15 -13.52 25.49
N GLN A 91 -7.04 -14.18 24.75
CA GLN A 91 -6.89 -15.59 24.39
C GLN A 91 -5.62 -15.86 23.57
N THR A 92 -5.29 -14.96 22.65
CA THR A 92 -4.07 -15.07 21.83
C THR A 92 -2.81 -14.93 22.68
N ILE A 93 -2.82 -14.02 23.67
CA ILE A 93 -1.69 -13.84 24.60
C ILE A 93 -1.50 -15.09 25.46
N GLU A 94 -2.58 -15.66 26.00
CA GLU A 94 -2.51 -16.86 26.83
C GLU A 94 -1.98 -18.07 26.04
N ASN A 95 -2.46 -18.27 24.81
CA ASN A 95 -1.99 -19.32 23.92
C ASN A 95 -0.50 -19.14 23.54
N LEU A 96 -0.07 -17.90 23.24
CA LEU A 96 1.33 -17.60 22.95
C LEU A 96 2.22 -17.82 24.17
N ALA A 97 1.75 -17.47 25.38
CA ALA A 97 2.48 -17.71 26.62
C ALA A 97 2.66 -19.21 26.90
N MET A 98 1.70 -20.06 26.52
CA MET A 98 1.82 -21.51 26.63
C MET A 98 2.82 -22.10 25.62
N LEU A 99 2.87 -21.57 24.40
CA LEU A 99 3.73 -22.06 23.32
C LEU A 99 5.19 -21.60 23.41
N LEU A 100 5.44 -20.43 24.02
CA LEU A 100 6.78 -19.83 24.13
C LEU A 100 7.47 -20.14 25.48
N LYS A 101 6.96 -21.13 26.22
CA LYS A 101 7.54 -21.63 27.46
C LYS A 101 8.73 -22.55 27.19
#